data_AF-A0A6A4Y756-F1
#
_entry.id   AF-A0A6A4Y756-F1
#
_cell.length_a   1.000
_cell.length_b   1.000
_cell.length_c   1.000
_cell.angle_alpha   90.00
_cell.angle_beta   90.00
_cell.angle_gamma   90.00
#
_symmetry.space_group_name_H-M   'P 1'
#
loop_
_entity.id
_entity.type
_entity.pdbx_description
1 polymer ?
#
loop_
_entity_poly.entity_id
_entity_poly.type
_entity_poly.pdbx_seq_one_letter_code
_entity_poly.pdbx_strand_id
1 'polypeptide(L)'
;MDEQLLSARKKTAPYAFLEDDDVDPSGQQHPYVHAGWLSLSCYEWVTPLIHLGAKQPLMAYDVWDLATPDTCAGMYDRFLAAWSPTTRVSTALVRCFRRDLVAAGAFLTLSILSQVVQPLLVQGMLEYLADEPVSLGIANGYALMALMVTTTFFQSLFLNYGYFLSTKVGINMRSVAMDVVYQKALRLSASARHATTSGEIVTLMSSDSERLLEAANDGLWIVVAPLAFVCSIALTWIYFGVWPAASGTAATVVVLLGSSHLAAKIGATRLRVTSITEERVKVTSEMLQGIRVMKFYAWEPAIMRRLEALRQHEASLLRRLNFYRVLNVEFLFLSPVFVGAAVLSTYIGLGNTLDSTRIFTMIAVINLGRIALYHFPRA
;
A
#
# COMPACT_ATOMS: atom_id res chain seq x y z
N MET A 1 4.01 -59.92 29.55
CA MET A 1 4.11 -58.45 29.60
C MET A 1 4.71 -57.90 28.30
N ASP A 2 4.44 -58.53 27.14
CA ASP A 2 4.98 -58.11 25.84
C ASP A 2 4.03 -58.37 24.65
N GLU A 3 2.76 -58.68 24.91
CA GLU A 3 1.76 -58.93 23.84
C GLU A 3 0.70 -57.83 23.73
N GLN A 4 0.60 -56.92 24.71
CA GLN A 4 -0.34 -55.80 24.70
C GLN A 4 0.21 -54.50 24.08
N LEU A 5 1.51 -54.42 23.79
CA LEU A 5 2.11 -53.26 23.12
C LEU A 5 2.12 -53.36 21.59
N LEU A 6 1.74 -54.52 21.03
CA LEU A 6 1.76 -54.77 19.58
C LEU A 6 0.42 -54.53 18.88
N SER A 7 -0.69 -54.35 19.61
CA SER A 7 -2.02 -54.16 19.00
C SER A 7 -2.41 -52.69 18.73
N ALA A 8 -1.57 -51.71 19.08
CA ALA A 8 -1.90 -50.29 18.97
C ALA A 8 -1.15 -49.52 17.86
N ARG A 9 -0.41 -50.18 16.97
CA ARG A 9 0.07 -49.52 15.74
C ARG A 9 -1.01 -49.58 14.68
N LYS A 10 -1.99 -48.68 14.78
CA LYS A 10 -2.77 -48.23 13.62
C LYS A 10 -1.77 -47.88 12.52
N LYS A 11 -1.86 -48.57 11.39
CA LYS A 11 -1.18 -48.18 10.14
C LYS A 11 -1.69 -46.78 9.80
N THR A 12 -0.94 -45.75 10.15
CA THR A 12 -1.19 -44.40 9.63
C THR A 12 -0.99 -44.46 8.13
N ALA A 13 -2.02 -44.05 7.38
CA ALA A 13 -1.94 -43.93 5.94
C ALA A 13 -0.79 -42.96 5.57
N PRO A 14 -0.15 -43.08 4.39
CA PRO A 14 1.07 -42.33 4.04
C PRO A 14 0.93 -40.79 3.96
N TYR A 15 -0.22 -40.24 4.35
CA TYR A 15 -0.58 -38.83 4.27
C TYR A 15 -1.39 -38.35 5.48
N ALA A 16 -1.39 -39.09 6.60
CA ALA A 16 -2.13 -38.70 7.81
C ALA A 16 -1.66 -37.38 8.46
N PHE A 17 -0.48 -36.86 8.08
CA PHE A 17 0.00 -35.54 8.48
C PHE A 17 -0.55 -34.39 7.60
N LEU A 18 -1.34 -34.72 6.56
CA LEU A 18 -2.09 -33.78 5.72
C LEU A 18 -3.60 -33.84 6.04
N GLU A 19 -4.04 -34.67 6.97
CA GLU A 19 -5.39 -34.55 7.50
C GLU A 19 -5.41 -33.28 8.35
N ASP A 20 -6.27 -32.33 7.95
CA ASP A 20 -6.56 -31.09 8.69
C ASP A 20 -7.15 -31.43 10.06
N ASP A 21 -6.29 -31.79 11.02
CA ASP A 21 -6.58 -31.68 12.46
C ASP A 21 -6.59 -30.19 12.90
N ASP A 22 -6.31 -29.27 11.97
CA ASP A 22 -6.27 -27.80 12.12
C ASP A 22 -7.64 -27.12 11.92
N VAL A 23 -8.76 -27.85 11.98
CA VAL A 23 -10.06 -27.19 12.18
C VAL A 23 -10.15 -26.86 13.66
N ASP A 24 -10.13 -25.56 14.01
CA ASP A 24 -10.21 -25.10 15.40
C ASP A 24 -11.30 -25.89 16.17
N PRO A 25 -10.92 -26.68 17.20
CA PRO A 25 -11.87 -27.47 17.98
C PRO A 25 -12.88 -26.60 18.74
N SER A 26 -12.67 -25.28 18.78
CA SER A 26 -13.58 -24.31 19.38
C SER A 26 -14.73 -23.88 18.45
N GLY A 27 -14.59 -24.07 17.12
CA GLY A 27 -15.57 -23.60 16.13
C GLY A 27 -15.84 -22.09 16.16
N GLN A 28 -14.94 -21.29 16.74
CA GLN A 28 -15.12 -19.84 16.86
C GLN A 28 -14.92 -19.17 15.50
N GLN A 29 -16.01 -18.59 14.97
CA GLN A 29 -15.95 -17.77 13.76
C GLN A 29 -15.03 -16.56 13.97
N HIS A 30 -14.33 -16.17 12.91
CA HIS A 30 -13.42 -15.03 12.94
C HIS A 30 -14.13 -13.76 13.48
N PRO A 31 -13.56 -13.07 14.50
CA PRO A 31 -14.24 -12.01 15.25
C PRO A 31 -14.68 -10.82 14.38
N TYR A 32 -13.97 -10.51 13.30
CA TYR A 32 -14.37 -9.44 12.37
C TYR A 32 -15.78 -9.68 11.77
N VAL A 33 -16.23 -10.93 11.63
CA VAL A 33 -17.55 -11.25 11.02
C VAL A 33 -18.71 -10.72 11.87
N HIS A 34 -18.54 -10.71 13.19
CA HIS A 34 -19.53 -10.17 14.13
C HIS A 34 -19.23 -8.72 14.53
N ALA A 35 -18.06 -8.19 14.15
CA ALA A 35 -17.67 -6.83 14.49
C ALA A 35 -18.50 -5.80 13.72
N GLY A 36 -19.04 -4.83 14.44
CA GLY A 36 -19.68 -3.66 13.83
C GLY A 36 -18.68 -2.80 13.04
N TRP A 37 -19.20 -1.95 12.17
CA TRP A 37 -18.37 -1.07 11.33
C TRP A 37 -17.36 -0.21 12.12
N LEU A 38 -17.75 0.30 13.30
CA LEU A 38 -16.86 1.06 14.19
C LEU A 38 -15.72 0.20 14.75
N SER A 39 -16.02 -1.03 15.17
CA SER A 39 -15.01 -1.97 15.68
C SER A 39 -14.01 -2.35 14.58
N LEU A 40 -14.47 -2.52 13.34
CA LEU A 40 -13.62 -2.72 12.17
C LEU A 40 -12.73 -1.50 11.88
N SER A 41 -13.30 -0.29 11.95
CA SER A 41 -12.59 0.97 11.68
C SER A 41 -11.53 1.30 12.74
N CYS A 42 -11.82 0.99 14.01
CA CYS A 42 -10.91 1.19 15.13
C CYS A 42 -9.98 0.00 15.38
N TYR A 43 -10.10 -1.08 14.60
CA TYR A 43 -9.39 -2.35 14.80
C TYR A 43 -9.57 -2.96 16.21
N GLU A 44 -10.69 -2.64 16.88
CA GLU A 44 -10.95 -3.07 18.26
C GLU A 44 -11.04 -4.60 18.35
N TRP A 45 -11.57 -5.26 17.32
CA TRP A 45 -11.68 -6.72 17.25
C TRP A 45 -10.32 -7.46 17.32
N VAL A 46 -9.19 -6.80 16.99
CA VAL A 46 -7.84 -7.38 17.06
C VAL A 46 -7.25 -7.25 18.47
N THR A 47 -7.78 -6.36 19.30
CA THR A 47 -7.26 -6.02 20.64
C THR A 47 -7.00 -7.23 21.53
N PRO A 48 -7.86 -8.27 21.60
CA PRO A 48 -7.60 -9.47 22.41
C PRO A 48 -6.31 -10.19 21.98
N LEU A 49 -6.05 -10.30 20.68
CA LEU A 49 -4.86 -10.94 20.13
C LEU A 49 -3.60 -10.12 20.42
N ILE A 50 -3.68 -8.78 20.33
CA ILE A 50 -2.57 -7.88 20.68
C ILE A 50 -2.22 -8.03 22.16
N HIS A 51 -3.22 -8.08 23.04
CA HIS A 51 -2.99 -8.31 24.46
C HIS A 51 -2.42 -9.68 24.77
N LEU A 52 -2.81 -10.72 24.02
CA LEU A 52 -2.22 -12.05 24.14
C LEU A 52 -0.74 -12.02 23.72
N GLY A 53 -0.43 -11.40 22.57
CA GLY A 53 0.92 -11.25 22.05
C GLY A 53 1.85 -10.41 22.94
N ALA A 54 1.29 -9.50 23.74
CA ALA A 54 2.04 -8.76 24.74
C ALA A 54 2.47 -9.62 25.95
N LYS A 55 1.75 -10.71 26.21
CA LYS A 55 2.02 -11.61 27.35
C LYS A 55 2.85 -12.82 26.94
N GLN A 56 2.65 -13.33 25.72
CA GLN A 56 3.33 -14.51 25.22
C GLN A 56 3.62 -14.40 23.71
N PRO A 57 4.67 -15.05 23.20
CA PRO A 57 4.87 -15.16 21.76
C PRO A 57 3.69 -15.94 21.15
N LEU A 58 3.05 -15.34 20.13
CA LEU A 58 1.90 -15.93 19.45
C LEU A 58 2.34 -17.14 18.60
N MET A 59 1.54 -18.21 18.69
CA MET A 59 1.66 -19.41 17.86
C MET A 59 0.53 -19.46 16.82
N ALA A 60 0.63 -20.37 15.84
CA ALA A 60 -0.37 -20.49 14.78
C ALA A 60 -1.79 -20.74 15.31
N TYR A 61 -1.92 -21.56 16.38
CA TYR A 61 -3.20 -21.86 17.02
C TYR A 61 -3.77 -20.71 17.88
N ASP A 62 -3.00 -19.64 18.14
CA ASP A 62 -3.50 -18.46 18.86
C ASP A 62 -4.26 -17.49 17.94
N VAL A 63 -4.17 -17.69 16.62
CA VAL A 63 -4.77 -16.83 15.59
C VAL A 63 -6.05 -17.48 15.07
N TRP A 64 -7.07 -16.67 14.86
CA TRP A 64 -8.36 -17.15 14.33
C TRP A 64 -8.23 -17.70 12.91
N ASP A 65 -9.00 -18.75 12.63
CA ASP A 65 -9.21 -19.24 11.28
C ASP A 65 -9.87 -18.18 10.40
N LEU A 66 -9.60 -18.27 9.09
CA LEU A 66 -10.17 -17.35 8.11
C LEU A 66 -11.71 -17.46 8.09
N ALA A 67 -12.37 -16.31 7.95
CA ALA A 67 -13.80 -16.28 7.70
C ALA A 67 -14.12 -17.05 6.40
N THR A 68 -15.18 -17.87 6.41
CA THR A 68 -15.62 -18.67 5.26
C THR A 68 -15.64 -17.92 3.91
N PRO A 69 -16.15 -16.67 3.79
CA PRO A 69 -16.15 -15.94 2.51
C PRO A 69 -14.75 -15.53 2.00
N ASP A 70 -13.75 -15.48 2.88
CA ASP A 70 -12.36 -15.14 2.56
C ASP A 70 -11.48 -16.39 2.39
N THR A 71 -12.04 -17.59 2.54
CA THR A 71 -11.31 -18.84 2.25
C THR A 71 -11.13 -19.02 0.74
N CYS A 72 -10.07 -19.73 0.32
CA CYS A 72 -9.81 -19.98 -1.10
C CYS A 72 -11.00 -20.65 -1.80
N ALA A 73 -11.67 -21.61 -1.15
CA ALA A 73 -12.85 -22.27 -1.70
C ALA A 73 -13.98 -21.28 -2.00
N GLY A 74 -14.36 -20.44 -1.03
CA GLY A 74 -15.42 -19.45 -1.21
C GLY A 74 -15.08 -18.38 -2.25
N MET A 75 -13.81 -17.97 -2.31
CA MET A 75 -13.36 -16.98 -3.29
C MET A 75 -13.20 -17.55 -4.70
N TYR A 76 -12.82 -18.82 -4.83
CA TYR A 76 -12.67 -19.50 -6.12
C TYR A 76 -14.01 -19.60 -6.85
N ASP A 77 -15.10 -19.93 -6.14
CA ASP A 77 -16.44 -19.96 -6.72
C ASP A 77 -16.88 -18.57 -7.21
N ARG A 78 -16.62 -17.51 -6.42
CA ARG A 78 -16.88 -16.12 -6.83
C ARG A 78 -16.06 -15.73 -8.06
N PHE A 79 -14.81 -16.18 -8.14
CA PHE A 79 -13.94 -15.92 -9.29
C PHE A 79 -14.44 -16.63 -10.55
N LEU A 80 -14.80 -17.92 -10.44
CA LEU A 80 -15.34 -18.69 -11.56
C LEU A 80 -16.63 -18.08 -12.12
N ALA A 81 -17.49 -17.52 -11.27
CA ALA A 81 -18.68 -16.81 -11.72
C ALA A 81 -18.37 -15.56 -12.56
N ALA A 82 -17.19 -14.95 -12.36
CA ALA A 82 -16.74 -13.77 -13.10
C ALA A 82 -15.76 -14.09 -14.24
N TRP A 83 -15.20 -15.31 -14.28
CA TRP A 83 -14.18 -15.76 -15.21
C TRP A 83 -14.78 -16.55 -16.37
N SER A 84 -14.40 -16.17 -17.59
CA SER A 84 -14.59 -16.98 -18.79
C SER A 84 -13.26 -17.11 -19.56
N PRO A 85 -13.09 -18.15 -20.40
CA PRO A 85 -11.87 -18.33 -21.20
C PRO A 85 -11.52 -17.15 -22.11
N THR A 86 -12.49 -16.28 -22.42
CA THR A 86 -12.31 -15.10 -23.27
C THR A 86 -12.03 -13.82 -22.47
N THR A 87 -12.23 -13.84 -21.15
CA THR A 87 -11.95 -12.68 -20.29
C THR A 87 -10.48 -12.61 -19.90
N ARG A 88 -9.97 -11.39 -19.67
CA ARG A 88 -8.65 -11.19 -19.07
C ARG A 88 -8.74 -11.42 -17.56
N VAL A 89 -7.71 -12.05 -16.97
CA VAL A 89 -7.70 -12.43 -15.53
C VAL A 89 -7.89 -11.21 -14.65
N SER A 90 -7.23 -10.10 -14.99
CA SER A 90 -7.37 -8.81 -14.30
C SER A 90 -8.82 -8.31 -14.29
N THR A 91 -9.53 -8.41 -15.41
CA THR A 91 -10.93 -8.01 -15.50
C THR A 91 -11.84 -8.91 -14.66
N ALA A 92 -11.58 -10.21 -14.62
CA ALA A 92 -12.35 -11.13 -13.79
C ALA A 92 -12.10 -10.92 -12.29
N LEU A 93 -10.86 -10.66 -11.88
CA LEU A 93 -10.52 -10.31 -10.50
C LEU A 93 -11.24 -9.02 -10.07
N VAL A 94 -11.18 -7.96 -10.88
CA VAL A 94 -11.88 -6.70 -10.60
C VAL A 94 -13.39 -6.91 -10.52
N ARG A 95 -13.97 -7.73 -11.41
CA ARG A 95 -15.42 -8.06 -11.37
C ARG A 95 -15.79 -8.86 -10.11
N CYS A 96 -14.97 -9.83 -9.72
CA CYS A 96 -15.16 -10.67 -8.54
C CYS A 96 -15.24 -9.85 -7.24
N PHE A 97 -14.36 -8.86 -7.10
CA PHE A 97 -14.23 -8.00 -5.91
C PHE A 97 -14.80 -6.59 -6.10
N ARG A 98 -15.58 -6.33 -7.16
CA ARG A 98 -16.06 -4.98 -7.52
C ARG A 98 -16.80 -4.27 -6.38
N ARG A 99 -17.59 -5.01 -5.60
CA ARG A 99 -18.38 -4.43 -4.50
C ARG A 99 -17.47 -3.92 -3.39
N ASP A 100 -16.49 -4.74 -3.04
CA ASP A 100 -15.53 -4.44 -1.99
C ASP A 100 -14.58 -3.30 -2.43
N LEU A 101 -14.14 -3.29 -3.69
CA LEU A 101 -13.37 -2.19 -4.29
C LEU A 101 -14.15 -0.86 -4.32
N VAL A 102 -15.41 -0.89 -4.76
CA VAL A 102 -16.25 0.31 -4.82
C VAL A 102 -16.52 0.85 -3.42
N ALA A 103 -16.78 -0.03 -2.45
CA ALA A 103 -16.94 0.37 -1.06
C ALA A 103 -15.63 0.96 -0.49
N ALA A 104 -14.47 0.36 -0.75
CA ALA A 104 -13.18 0.90 -0.31
C ALA A 104 -12.94 2.29 -0.91
N GLY A 105 -13.12 2.44 -2.22
CA GLY A 105 -13.00 3.73 -2.91
C GLY A 105 -13.98 4.78 -2.40
N ALA A 106 -15.22 4.40 -2.06
CA ALA A 106 -16.21 5.30 -1.50
C ALA A 106 -15.80 5.83 -0.11
N PHE A 107 -15.30 4.97 0.78
CA PHE A 107 -14.83 5.40 2.11
C PHE A 107 -13.56 6.26 2.03
N LEU A 108 -12.62 5.93 1.14
CA LEU A 108 -11.45 6.79 0.88
C LEU A 108 -11.87 8.16 0.33
N THR A 109 -12.87 8.19 -0.56
CA THR A 109 -13.45 9.44 -1.10
C THR A 109 -14.13 10.25 0.00
N LEU A 110 -14.92 9.62 0.87
CA LEU A 110 -15.53 10.27 2.03
C LEU A 110 -14.48 10.87 2.95
N SER A 111 -13.37 10.18 3.19
CA SER A 111 -12.26 10.70 3.98
C SER A 111 -11.68 11.99 3.37
N ILE A 112 -11.48 12.03 2.04
CA ILE A 112 -11.03 13.25 1.36
C ILE A 112 -12.06 14.36 1.50
N LEU A 113 -13.35 14.08 1.28
CA LEU A 113 -14.39 15.09 1.41
C LEU A 113 -14.43 15.68 2.82
N SER A 114 -14.32 14.86 3.87
CA SER A 114 -14.19 15.32 5.25
C SER A 114 -12.91 16.13 5.47
N GLN A 115 -11.80 15.76 4.84
CA GLN A 115 -10.54 16.50 4.93
C GLN A 115 -10.63 17.88 4.24
N VAL A 116 -11.37 18.00 3.14
CA VAL A 116 -11.63 19.27 2.43
C VAL A 116 -12.41 20.26 3.29
N VAL A 117 -13.25 19.77 4.20
CA VAL A 117 -13.98 20.61 5.16
C VAL A 117 -13.04 21.22 6.20
N GLN A 118 -11.90 20.58 6.51
CA GLN A 118 -11.00 21.02 7.58
C GLN A 118 -10.45 22.45 7.37
N PRO A 119 -9.90 22.84 6.20
CA PRO A 119 -9.49 24.22 5.95
C PRO A 119 -10.62 25.25 6.11
N LEU A 120 -11.86 24.91 5.73
CA LEU A 120 -13.01 25.80 5.88
C LEU A 120 -13.29 26.09 7.37
N LEU A 121 -13.24 25.05 8.20
CA LEU A 121 -13.47 25.17 9.64
C LEU A 121 -12.34 25.91 10.36
N VAL A 122 -11.08 25.66 9.96
CA VAL A 122 -9.92 26.40 10.47
C VAL A 122 -10.07 27.89 10.15
N GLN A 123 -10.47 28.23 8.93
CA GLN A 123 -10.71 29.62 8.57
C GLN A 123 -11.82 30.25 9.41
N GLY A 124 -12.98 29.60 9.53
CA GLY A 124 -14.08 30.15 10.33
C GLY A 124 -13.69 30.34 11.80
N MET A 125 -12.86 29.46 12.35
CA MET A 125 -12.33 29.59 13.71
C MET A 125 -11.39 30.79 13.84
N LEU A 126 -10.55 31.04 12.84
CA LEU A 126 -9.64 32.18 12.83
C LEU A 126 -10.38 33.51 12.63
N GLU A 127 -11.40 33.54 11.77
CA GLU A 127 -12.32 34.70 11.62
C GLU A 127 -13.01 35.00 12.95
N TYR A 128 -13.52 33.99 13.66
CA TYR A 128 -14.12 34.14 14.99
C TYR A 128 -13.13 34.70 16.02
N LEU A 129 -11.88 34.23 16.02
CA LEU A 129 -10.83 34.72 16.94
C LEU A 129 -10.36 36.14 16.61
N ALA A 130 -10.51 36.58 15.35
CA ALA A 130 -10.18 37.91 14.88
C ALA A 130 -11.33 38.92 15.06
N ASP A 131 -12.45 38.51 15.69
CA ASP A 131 -13.69 39.29 15.79
C ASP A 131 -14.26 39.70 14.41
N GLU A 132 -13.96 38.92 13.37
CA GLU A 132 -14.45 39.10 12.00
C GLU A 132 -15.76 38.31 11.76
N PRO A 133 -16.61 38.74 10.82
CA PRO A 133 -17.81 37.99 10.46
C PRO A 133 -17.42 36.62 9.88
N VAL A 134 -17.81 35.55 10.59
CA VAL A 134 -17.53 34.17 10.18
C VAL A 134 -18.24 33.85 8.85
N SER A 135 -17.46 33.53 7.84
CA SER A 135 -17.89 33.18 6.48
C SER A 135 -18.85 31.98 6.42
N LEU A 136 -18.74 31.06 7.38
CA LEU A 136 -19.61 29.88 7.52
C LEU A 136 -20.98 30.19 8.17
N GLY A 137 -21.21 31.41 8.66
CA GLY A 137 -22.45 31.80 9.33
C GLY A 137 -22.66 31.20 10.73
N ILE A 138 -21.64 30.54 11.29
CA ILE A 138 -21.67 29.96 12.63
C ILE A 138 -21.04 30.95 13.61
N ALA A 139 -21.85 31.66 14.39
CA ALA A 139 -21.37 32.70 15.31
C ALA A 139 -20.72 32.16 16.59
N ASN A 140 -20.80 30.86 16.87
CA ASN A 140 -20.30 30.25 18.11
C ASN A 140 -18.99 29.50 17.86
N GLY A 141 -17.87 29.99 18.41
CA GLY A 141 -16.56 29.35 18.31
C GLY A 141 -16.49 27.94 18.90
N TYR A 142 -17.25 27.65 19.97
CA TYR A 142 -17.33 26.29 20.51
C TYR A 142 -17.99 25.31 19.54
N ALA A 143 -18.97 25.77 18.76
CA ALA A 143 -19.61 24.95 17.74
C ALA A 143 -18.64 24.66 16.58
N LEU A 144 -17.83 25.64 16.16
CA LEU A 144 -16.78 25.44 15.16
C LEU A 144 -15.73 24.42 15.64
N MET A 145 -15.28 24.52 16.89
CA MET A 145 -14.33 23.56 17.47
C MET A 145 -14.92 22.15 17.56
N ALA A 146 -16.18 22.01 18.02
CA ALA A 146 -16.87 20.73 18.04
C ALA A 146 -17.00 20.12 16.62
N LEU A 147 -17.28 20.96 15.61
CA LEU A 147 -17.37 20.55 14.22
C LEU A 147 -16.00 20.10 13.66
N MET A 148 -14.90 20.76 14.05
CA MET A 148 -13.54 20.35 13.68
C MET A 148 -13.18 18.98 14.27
N VAL A 149 -13.47 18.76 15.56
CA VAL A 149 -13.19 17.49 16.24
C VAL A 149 -14.01 16.36 15.63
N THR A 150 -15.31 16.58 15.41
CA THR A 150 -16.18 15.56 14.81
C THR A 150 -15.77 15.26 13.36
N THR A 151 -15.46 16.28 12.56
CA THR A 151 -15.02 16.10 11.17
C THR A 151 -13.71 15.31 11.09
N THR A 152 -12.72 15.64 11.92
CA THR A 152 -11.43 14.91 11.97
C THR A 152 -11.58 13.46 12.46
N PHE A 153 -12.46 13.23 13.44
CA PHE A 153 -12.79 11.90 13.92
C PHE A 153 -13.40 11.02 12.82
N PHE A 154 -14.44 11.51 12.12
CA PHE A 154 -15.05 10.79 11.01
C PHE A 154 -14.10 10.61 9.81
N GLN A 155 -13.31 11.63 9.49
CA GLN A 155 -12.27 11.53 8.47
C GLN A 155 -11.30 10.38 8.74
N SER A 156 -10.89 10.20 9.99
CA SER A 156 -10.01 9.12 10.44
C SER A 156 -10.69 7.75 10.36
N LEU A 157 -11.96 7.65 10.79
CA LEU A 157 -12.74 6.40 10.68
C LEU A 157 -12.91 5.95 9.23
N PHE A 158 -13.28 6.88 8.33
CA PHE A 158 -13.44 6.58 6.91
C PHE A 158 -12.12 6.15 6.26
N LEU A 159 -11.02 6.82 6.61
CA LEU A 159 -9.70 6.47 6.11
C LEU A 159 -9.30 5.05 6.53
N ASN A 160 -9.39 4.75 7.82
CA ASN A 160 -9.01 3.44 8.37
C ASN A 160 -9.87 2.32 7.80
N TYR A 161 -11.19 2.53 7.69
CA TYR A 161 -12.07 1.53 7.10
C TYR A 161 -11.81 1.31 5.61
N GLY A 162 -11.54 2.39 4.86
CA GLY A 162 -11.12 2.31 3.46
C GLY A 162 -9.84 1.49 3.28
N TYR A 163 -8.83 1.72 4.15
CA TYR A 163 -7.60 0.95 4.15
C TYR A 163 -7.81 -0.52 4.54
N PHE A 164 -8.61 -0.79 5.57
CA PHE A 164 -8.99 -2.15 5.96
C PHE A 164 -9.60 -2.92 4.77
N LEU A 165 -10.57 -2.31 4.09
CA LEU A 165 -11.27 -2.97 3.00
C LEU A 165 -10.38 -3.14 1.76
N SER A 166 -9.59 -2.13 1.39
CA SER A 166 -8.62 -2.24 0.28
C SER A 166 -7.58 -3.34 0.52
N THR A 167 -7.01 -3.40 1.74
CA THR A 167 -6.03 -4.43 2.13
C THR A 167 -6.65 -5.82 2.13
N LYS A 168 -7.86 -5.96 2.69
CA LYS A 168 -8.60 -7.22 2.67
C LYS A 168 -8.84 -7.71 1.23
N VAL A 169 -9.30 -6.82 0.35
CA VAL A 169 -9.50 -7.16 -1.07
C VAL A 169 -8.20 -7.53 -1.75
N GLY A 170 -7.11 -6.80 -1.50
CA GLY A 170 -5.80 -7.11 -2.06
C GLY A 170 -5.28 -8.47 -1.64
N ILE A 171 -5.44 -8.84 -0.36
CA ILE A 171 -5.06 -10.16 0.15
C ILE A 171 -5.91 -11.24 -0.52
N ASN A 172 -7.22 -11.03 -0.60
CA ASN A 172 -8.14 -11.97 -1.25
C ASN A 172 -7.81 -12.15 -2.75
N MET A 173 -7.50 -11.07 -3.47
CA MET A 173 -7.06 -11.12 -4.87
C MET A 173 -5.75 -11.91 -5.02
N ARG A 174 -4.77 -11.67 -4.15
CA ARG A 174 -3.50 -12.40 -4.11
C ARG A 174 -3.73 -13.91 -3.89
N SER A 175 -4.54 -14.27 -2.90
CA SER A 175 -4.85 -15.67 -2.57
C SER A 175 -5.57 -16.40 -3.70
N VAL A 176 -6.58 -15.76 -4.32
CA VAL A 176 -7.27 -16.34 -5.50
C VAL A 176 -6.33 -16.51 -6.68
N ALA A 177 -5.45 -15.54 -6.93
CA ALA A 177 -4.49 -15.64 -8.03
C ALA A 177 -3.53 -16.83 -7.82
N MET A 178 -3.03 -17.03 -6.59
CA MET A 178 -2.24 -18.20 -6.22
C MET A 178 -3.00 -19.51 -6.46
N ASP A 179 -4.26 -19.59 -6.00
CA ASP A 179 -5.10 -20.78 -6.16
C ASP A 179 -5.37 -21.10 -7.64
N VAL A 180 -5.75 -20.10 -8.44
CA VAL A 180 -5.99 -20.28 -9.89
C VAL A 180 -4.72 -20.74 -10.61
N VAL A 181 -3.56 -20.17 -10.29
CA VAL A 181 -2.28 -20.60 -10.87
C VAL A 181 -1.95 -22.04 -10.45
N TYR A 182 -2.15 -22.38 -9.18
CA TYR A 182 -1.93 -23.72 -8.66
C TYR A 182 -2.82 -24.77 -9.35
N GLN A 183 -4.13 -24.52 -9.42
CA GLN A 183 -5.07 -25.41 -10.09
C GLN A 183 -4.77 -25.55 -11.59
N LYS A 184 -4.33 -24.45 -12.24
CA LYS A 184 -3.93 -24.49 -13.64
C LYS A 184 -2.67 -25.32 -13.84
N ALA A 185 -1.67 -25.17 -12.97
CA ALA A 185 -0.41 -25.93 -13.02
C ALA A 185 -0.63 -27.45 -12.98
N LEU A 186 -1.57 -27.91 -12.14
CA LEU A 186 -1.95 -29.33 -12.04
C LEU A 186 -2.60 -29.89 -13.32
N ARG A 187 -3.20 -29.02 -14.16
CA ARG A 187 -3.93 -29.40 -15.38
C ARG A 187 -3.21 -29.00 -16.67
N LEU A 188 -1.94 -28.60 -16.60
CA LEU A 188 -1.15 -28.28 -17.78
C LEU A 188 -0.93 -29.53 -18.65
N SER A 189 -1.11 -29.37 -19.96
CA SER A 189 -0.72 -30.38 -20.95
C SER A 189 0.81 -30.56 -20.96
N ALA A 190 1.30 -31.70 -21.45
CA ALA A 190 2.74 -31.96 -21.54
C ALA A 190 3.46 -30.87 -22.36
N SER A 191 2.87 -30.43 -23.49
CA SER A 191 3.41 -29.34 -24.31
C SER A 191 3.50 -28.01 -23.53
N ALA A 192 2.43 -27.63 -22.81
CA ALA A 192 2.44 -26.40 -22.01
C ALA A 192 3.40 -26.48 -20.82
N ARG A 193 3.53 -27.67 -20.21
CA ARG A 193 4.48 -27.92 -19.11
C ARG A 193 5.94 -27.88 -19.58
N HIS A 194 6.22 -28.23 -20.83
CA HIS A 194 7.55 -28.02 -21.42
C HIS A 194 7.83 -26.55 -21.74
N ALA A 195 6.78 -25.76 -22.04
CA ALA A 195 6.90 -24.34 -22.34
C ALA A 195 6.97 -23.45 -21.08
N THR A 196 6.45 -23.92 -19.93
CA THR A 196 6.43 -23.17 -18.67
C THR A 196 7.30 -23.87 -17.62
N THR A 197 8.33 -23.16 -17.15
CA THR A 197 9.24 -23.69 -16.12
C THR A 197 8.62 -23.65 -14.73
N SER A 198 9.06 -24.53 -13.83
CA SER A 198 8.63 -24.50 -12.43
C SER A 198 8.95 -23.17 -11.75
N GLY A 199 10.04 -22.51 -12.14
CA GLY A 199 10.42 -21.19 -11.62
C GLY A 199 9.44 -20.08 -12.02
N GLU A 200 8.92 -20.11 -13.25
CA GLU A 200 7.90 -19.15 -13.70
C GLU A 200 6.60 -19.33 -12.92
N ILE A 201 6.18 -20.57 -12.64
CA ILE A 201 4.98 -20.85 -11.83
C ILE A 201 5.17 -20.32 -10.40
N VAL A 202 6.32 -20.56 -9.78
CA VAL A 202 6.63 -20.02 -8.45
C VAL A 202 6.66 -18.50 -8.44
N THR A 203 7.17 -17.87 -9.51
CA THR A 203 7.17 -16.40 -9.66
C THR A 203 5.74 -15.85 -9.74
N LEU A 204 4.87 -16.50 -10.52
CA LEU A 204 3.44 -16.17 -10.61
C LEU A 204 2.74 -16.27 -9.25
N MET A 205 3.04 -17.32 -8.48
CA MET A 205 2.46 -17.53 -7.15
C MET A 205 3.06 -16.62 -6.07
N SER A 206 4.25 -16.05 -6.25
CA SER A 206 4.92 -15.24 -5.24
C SER A 206 4.94 -13.75 -5.60
N SER A 207 5.90 -13.31 -6.42
CA SER A 207 6.10 -11.88 -6.68
C SER A 207 4.99 -11.25 -7.52
N ASP A 208 4.39 -11.98 -8.46
CA ASP A 208 3.36 -11.41 -9.32
C ASP A 208 2.01 -11.33 -8.62
N SER A 209 1.69 -12.28 -7.74
CA SER A 209 0.50 -12.23 -6.89
C SER A 209 0.61 -11.13 -5.82
N GLU A 210 1.82 -10.85 -5.30
CA GLU A 210 2.06 -9.73 -4.39
C GLU A 210 1.75 -8.38 -5.06
N ARG A 211 2.09 -8.21 -6.34
CA ARG A 211 1.74 -7.00 -7.10
C ARG A 211 0.24 -6.76 -7.22
N LEU A 212 -0.59 -7.81 -7.13
CA LEU A 212 -2.05 -7.65 -7.12
C LEU A 212 -2.54 -7.04 -5.80
N LEU A 213 -1.91 -7.43 -4.67
CA LEU A 213 -2.16 -6.80 -3.37
C LEU A 213 -1.74 -5.32 -3.40
N GLU A 214 -0.53 -5.04 -3.88
CA GLU A 214 -0.05 -3.66 -4.05
C GLU A 214 -1.00 -2.84 -4.94
N ALA A 215 -1.43 -3.38 -6.07
CA ALA A 215 -2.35 -2.73 -7.00
C ALA A 215 -3.74 -2.48 -6.40
N ALA A 216 -4.26 -3.37 -5.55
CA ALA A 216 -5.53 -3.15 -4.87
C ALA A 216 -5.45 -2.03 -3.82
N ASN A 217 -4.31 -1.91 -3.13
CA ASN A 217 -4.07 -0.89 -2.11
C ASN A 217 -3.80 0.49 -2.72
N ASP A 218 -2.84 0.57 -3.65
CA ASP A 218 -2.39 1.84 -4.23
C ASP A 218 -3.24 2.26 -5.43
N GLY A 219 -3.78 1.31 -6.20
CA GLY A 219 -4.52 1.60 -7.44
C GLY A 219 -5.82 2.38 -7.22
N LEU A 220 -6.46 2.26 -6.05
CA LEU A 220 -7.64 3.07 -5.70
C LEU A 220 -7.30 4.57 -5.61
N TRP A 221 -6.06 4.91 -5.23
CA TRP A 221 -5.62 6.30 -5.17
C TRP A 221 -5.51 6.96 -6.54
N ILE A 222 -5.43 6.21 -7.65
CA ILE A 222 -5.49 6.78 -9.01
C ILE A 222 -6.80 7.54 -9.22
N VAL A 223 -7.90 7.03 -8.67
CA VAL A 223 -9.24 7.62 -8.80
C VAL A 223 -9.48 8.66 -7.70
N VAL A 224 -8.98 8.40 -6.50
CA VAL A 224 -9.28 9.17 -5.30
C VAL A 224 -8.37 10.41 -5.16
N ALA A 225 -7.08 10.31 -5.50
CA ALA A 225 -6.11 11.42 -5.40
C ALA A 225 -6.43 12.64 -6.30
N PRO A 226 -6.90 12.49 -7.55
CA PRO A 226 -7.29 13.63 -8.38
C PRO A 226 -8.37 14.50 -7.72
N LEU A 227 -9.28 13.92 -6.94
CA LEU A 227 -10.30 14.68 -6.22
C LEU A 227 -9.66 15.63 -5.20
N ALA A 228 -8.73 15.14 -4.36
CA ALA A 228 -8.00 16.00 -3.42
C ALA A 228 -7.24 17.12 -4.12
N PHE A 229 -6.64 16.83 -5.28
CA PHE A 229 -5.93 17.82 -6.07
C PHE A 229 -6.87 18.92 -6.61
N VAL A 230 -8.01 18.53 -7.19
CA VAL A 230 -9.03 19.48 -7.68
C VAL A 230 -9.60 20.31 -6.53
N CYS A 231 -9.91 19.70 -5.39
CA CYS A 231 -10.39 20.42 -4.22
C CYS A 231 -9.35 21.41 -3.68
N SER A 232 -8.06 21.04 -3.66
CA SER A 232 -6.98 21.95 -3.24
C SER A 232 -6.90 23.17 -4.16
N ILE A 233 -6.92 22.98 -5.49
CA ILE A 233 -6.94 24.08 -6.47
C ILE A 233 -8.18 24.96 -6.28
N ALA A 234 -9.36 24.34 -6.13
CA ALA A 234 -10.62 25.06 -5.95
C ALA A 234 -10.61 25.92 -4.67
N LEU A 235 -10.14 25.37 -3.55
CA LEU A 235 -10.01 26.11 -2.29
C LEU A 235 -8.97 27.24 -2.39
N THR A 236 -7.83 27.01 -3.05
CA THR A 236 -6.86 28.09 -3.30
C THR A 236 -7.47 29.20 -4.15
N TRP A 237 -8.25 28.85 -5.17
CA TRP A 237 -8.94 29.83 -5.99
C TRP A 237 -9.96 30.63 -5.16
N ILE A 238 -10.82 29.95 -4.39
CA ILE A 238 -11.85 30.62 -3.57
C ILE A 238 -11.22 31.60 -2.57
N TYR A 239 -10.10 31.23 -1.93
CA TYR A 239 -9.50 32.05 -0.87
C TYR A 239 -8.46 33.07 -1.32
N PHE A 240 -7.73 32.81 -2.40
CA PHE A 240 -6.61 33.67 -2.84
C PHE A 240 -6.80 34.24 -4.25
N GLY A 241 -7.80 33.75 -5.00
CA GLY A 241 -8.08 34.18 -6.37
C GLY A 241 -7.40 33.32 -7.45
N VAL A 242 -7.68 33.64 -8.71
CA VAL A 242 -7.29 32.84 -9.88
C VAL A 242 -5.77 32.79 -10.06
N TRP A 243 -5.09 33.92 -9.93
CA TRP A 243 -3.66 34.01 -10.21
C TRP A 243 -2.80 33.25 -9.19
N PRO A 244 -3.02 33.37 -7.86
CA PRO A 244 -2.29 32.53 -6.90
C PRO A 244 -2.60 31.05 -7.08
N ALA A 245 -3.86 30.67 -7.35
CA ALA A 245 -4.21 29.28 -7.65
C ALA A 245 -3.47 28.73 -8.89
N ALA A 246 -3.37 29.53 -9.95
CA ALA A 246 -2.61 29.18 -11.15
C ALA A 246 -1.12 29.01 -10.84
N SER A 247 -0.51 29.90 -10.05
CA SER A 247 0.89 29.78 -9.61
C SER A 247 1.15 28.54 -8.76
N GLY A 248 0.26 28.19 -7.83
CA GLY A 248 0.36 27.00 -7.01
C GLY A 248 0.20 25.71 -7.82
N THR A 249 -0.70 25.73 -8.79
CA THR A 249 -0.88 24.63 -9.75
C THR A 249 0.38 24.46 -10.61
N ALA A 250 0.93 25.55 -11.16
CA ALA A 250 2.18 25.51 -11.93
C ALA A 250 3.35 24.98 -11.10
N ALA A 251 3.51 25.45 -9.86
CA ALA A 251 4.52 24.95 -8.93
C ALA A 251 4.34 23.44 -8.66
N THR A 252 3.10 22.99 -8.48
CA THR A 252 2.79 21.56 -8.27
C THR A 252 3.16 20.72 -9.50
N VAL A 253 2.85 21.20 -10.71
CA VAL A 253 3.23 20.53 -11.96
C VAL A 253 4.76 20.43 -12.07
N VAL A 254 5.50 21.50 -11.75
CA VAL A 254 6.97 21.48 -11.75
C VAL A 254 7.52 20.46 -10.75
N VAL A 255 6.94 20.34 -9.56
CA VAL A 255 7.30 19.31 -8.58
C VAL A 255 7.03 17.91 -9.13
N LEU A 256 5.87 17.68 -9.74
CA LEU A 256 5.53 16.37 -10.33
C LEU A 256 6.48 15.99 -11.47
N LEU A 257 6.84 16.94 -12.34
CA LEU A 257 7.82 16.72 -13.41
C LEU A 257 9.23 16.43 -12.84
N GLY A 258 9.67 17.18 -11.83
CA GLY A 258 10.93 16.93 -11.15
C GLY A 258 10.99 15.54 -10.52
N SER A 259 9.91 15.13 -9.84
CA SER A 259 9.76 13.81 -9.24
C SER A 259 9.76 12.69 -10.28
N SER A 260 9.05 12.86 -11.40
CA SER A 260 9.02 11.85 -12.47
C SER A 260 10.39 11.66 -13.14
N HIS A 261 11.16 12.74 -13.34
CA HIS A 261 12.54 12.65 -13.82
C HIS A 261 13.46 11.92 -12.83
N LEU A 262 13.31 12.17 -11.52
CA LEU A 262 14.04 11.43 -10.49
C LEU A 262 13.62 9.96 -10.44
N ALA A 263 12.32 9.66 -10.55
CA ALA A 263 11.79 8.30 -10.62
C ALA A 263 12.37 7.53 -11.81
N ALA A 264 12.48 8.15 -12.98
CA ALA A 264 13.13 7.54 -14.15
C ALA A 264 14.61 7.21 -13.89
N LYS A 265 15.35 8.12 -13.22
CA LYS A 265 16.75 7.85 -12.82
C LYS A 265 16.86 6.74 -11.77
N ILE A 266 15.92 6.66 -10.83
CA ILE A 266 15.82 5.57 -9.85
C ILE A 266 15.61 4.25 -10.59
N GLY A 267 14.66 4.19 -11.52
CA GLY A 267 14.38 2.99 -12.33
C GLY A 267 15.58 2.53 -13.14
N ALA A 268 16.22 3.44 -13.89
CA ALA A 268 17.40 3.13 -14.68
C ALA A 268 18.59 2.67 -13.83
N THR A 269 18.81 3.29 -12.66
CA THR A 269 19.88 2.89 -11.74
C THR A 269 19.58 1.53 -11.08
N ARG A 270 18.30 1.27 -10.75
CA ARG A 270 17.84 -0.02 -10.21
C ARG A 270 18.14 -1.16 -11.18
N LEU A 271 17.86 -0.98 -12.48
CA LEU A 271 18.18 -1.99 -13.49
C LEU A 271 19.68 -2.32 -13.55
N ARG A 272 20.54 -1.30 -13.45
CA ARG A 272 22.00 -1.51 -13.40
C ARG A 272 22.45 -2.24 -12.13
N VAL A 273 21.89 -1.87 -10.98
CA VAL A 273 22.14 -2.59 -9.71
C VAL A 273 21.77 -4.06 -9.87
N THR A 274 20.56 -4.35 -10.36
CA THR A 274 20.08 -5.73 -10.54
C THR A 274 21.03 -6.55 -11.42
N SER A 275 21.47 -6.01 -12.56
CA SER A 275 22.40 -6.71 -13.46
C SER A 275 23.74 -7.08 -12.78
N ILE A 276 24.33 -6.17 -12.00
CA ILE A 276 25.59 -6.45 -11.29
C ILE A 276 25.37 -7.41 -10.12
N THR A 277 24.25 -7.27 -9.41
CA THR A 277 23.87 -8.19 -8.33
C THR A 277 23.70 -9.61 -8.88
N GLU A 278 23.07 -9.79 -10.05
CA GLU A 278 22.93 -11.08 -10.73
C GLU A 278 24.29 -11.69 -11.07
N GLU A 279 25.22 -10.91 -11.65
CA GLU A 279 26.57 -11.40 -11.92
C GLU A 279 27.30 -11.84 -10.63
N ARG A 280 27.26 -11.02 -9.58
CA ARG A 280 27.87 -11.34 -8.29
C ARG A 280 27.29 -12.64 -7.71
N VAL A 281 25.96 -12.78 -7.73
CA VAL A 281 25.27 -13.99 -7.24
C VAL A 281 25.67 -15.20 -8.07
N LYS A 282 25.74 -15.08 -9.40
CA LYS A 282 26.20 -16.15 -10.30
C LYS A 282 27.62 -16.62 -9.96
N VAL A 283 28.58 -15.69 -9.88
CA VAL A 283 29.98 -16.02 -9.53
C VAL A 283 30.07 -16.66 -8.14
N THR A 284 29.29 -16.17 -7.18
CA THR A 284 29.23 -16.76 -5.83
C THR A 284 28.68 -18.20 -5.89
N SER A 285 27.64 -18.45 -6.70
CA SER A 285 27.04 -19.78 -6.87
C SER A 285 28.01 -20.77 -7.52
N GLU A 286 28.65 -20.38 -8.63
CA GLU A 286 29.68 -21.17 -9.31
C GLU A 286 30.83 -21.51 -8.36
N MET A 287 31.21 -20.56 -7.49
CA MET A 287 32.23 -20.78 -6.47
C MET A 287 31.86 -21.85 -5.46
N LEU A 288 30.64 -21.78 -4.92
CA LEU A 288 30.17 -22.72 -3.91
C LEU A 288 30.00 -24.13 -4.50
N GLN A 289 29.51 -24.24 -5.74
CA GLN A 289 29.41 -25.51 -6.45
C GLN A 289 30.80 -26.15 -6.68
N GLY A 290 31.81 -25.33 -7.01
CA GLY A 290 33.18 -25.77 -7.28
C GLY A 290 34.13 -25.75 -6.07
N ILE A 291 33.63 -25.67 -4.83
CA ILE A 291 34.45 -25.29 -3.66
C ILE A 291 35.65 -26.22 -3.41
N ARG A 292 35.49 -27.53 -3.66
CA ARG A 292 36.57 -28.51 -3.46
C ARG A 292 37.74 -28.28 -4.43
N VAL A 293 37.44 -27.97 -5.70
CA VAL A 293 38.46 -27.69 -6.73
C VAL A 293 39.19 -26.39 -6.40
N MET A 294 38.47 -25.35 -5.99
CA MET A 294 39.10 -24.08 -5.60
C MET A 294 40.07 -24.26 -4.43
N LYS A 295 39.66 -25.00 -3.40
CA LYS A 295 40.47 -25.30 -2.22
C LYS A 295 41.72 -26.11 -2.59
N PHE A 296 41.56 -27.10 -3.47
CA PHE A 296 42.66 -27.96 -3.92
C PHE A 296 43.75 -27.16 -4.65
N TYR A 297 43.37 -26.20 -5.48
CA TYR A 297 44.30 -25.38 -6.26
C TYR A 297 44.63 -24.00 -5.62
N ALA A 298 44.14 -23.73 -4.41
CA ALA A 298 44.29 -22.45 -3.73
C ALA A 298 43.85 -21.22 -4.57
N TRP A 299 42.77 -21.36 -5.35
CA TRP A 299 42.25 -20.31 -6.24
C TRP A 299 41.36 -19.27 -5.55
N GLU A 300 41.03 -19.45 -4.27
CA GLU A 300 40.10 -18.58 -3.56
C GLU A 300 40.53 -17.11 -3.56
N PRO A 301 41.80 -16.73 -3.34
CA PRO A 301 42.21 -15.33 -3.34
C PRO A 301 41.99 -14.62 -4.68
N ALA A 302 42.05 -15.34 -5.81
CA ALA A 302 41.80 -14.77 -7.13
C ALA A 302 40.31 -14.47 -7.33
N ILE A 303 39.44 -15.41 -6.95
CA ILE A 303 37.98 -15.27 -7.10
C ILE A 303 37.42 -14.26 -6.10
N MET A 304 37.97 -14.22 -4.87
CA MET A 304 37.61 -13.21 -3.88
C MET A 304 37.91 -11.79 -4.38
N ARG A 305 39.04 -11.57 -5.07
CA ARG A 305 39.34 -10.27 -5.70
C ARG A 305 38.31 -9.89 -6.77
N ARG A 306 37.87 -10.85 -7.58
CA ARG A 306 36.79 -10.63 -8.57
C ARG A 306 35.47 -10.28 -7.90
N LEU A 307 35.08 -11.00 -6.85
CA LEU A 307 33.86 -10.73 -6.08
C LEU A 307 33.91 -9.36 -5.40
N GLU A 308 35.06 -8.98 -4.86
CA GLU A 308 35.26 -7.67 -4.23
C GLU A 308 35.10 -6.53 -5.25
N ALA A 309 35.68 -6.66 -6.45
CA ALA A 309 35.50 -5.68 -7.52
C ALA A 309 34.02 -5.52 -7.92
N LEU A 310 33.29 -6.63 -8.08
CA LEU A 310 31.84 -6.61 -8.34
C LEU A 310 31.09 -5.95 -7.19
N ARG A 311 31.45 -6.25 -5.95
CA ARG A 311 30.79 -5.70 -4.75
C ARG A 311 31.03 -4.20 -4.60
N GLN A 312 32.24 -3.71 -4.89
CA GLN A 312 32.54 -2.28 -4.89
C GLN A 312 31.74 -1.54 -5.96
N HIS A 313 31.62 -2.13 -7.16
CA HIS A 313 30.80 -1.56 -8.22
C HIS A 313 29.31 -1.53 -7.83
N GLU A 314 28.77 -2.65 -7.32
CA GLU A 314 27.40 -2.77 -6.80
C GLU A 314 27.13 -1.72 -5.71
N ALA A 315 28.03 -1.60 -4.72
CA ALA A 315 27.91 -0.63 -3.63
C ALA A 315 27.90 0.82 -4.14
N SER A 316 28.70 1.14 -5.16
CA SER A 316 28.69 2.48 -5.78
C SER A 316 27.34 2.81 -6.43
N LEU A 317 26.74 1.83 -7.13
CA LEU A 317 25.43 1.99 -7.76
C LEU A 317 24.30 2.04 -6.72
N LEU A 318 24.39 1.23 -5.65
CA LEU A 318 23.44 1.26 -4.53
C LEU A 318 23.47 2.62 -3.81
N ARG A 319 24.66 3.20 -3.57
CA ARG A 319 24.77 4.56 -3.02
C ARG A 319 24.09 5.58 -3.91
N ARG A 320 24.30 5.51 -5.23
CA ARG A 320 23.65 6.39 -6.20
C ARG A 320 22.13 6.20 -6.25
N LEU A 321 21.65 4.96 -6.20
CA LEU A 321 20.24 4.61 -6.15
C LEU A 321 19.57 5.20 -4.91
N ASN A 322 20.17 4.98 -3.74
CA ASN A 322 19.67 5.52 -2.48
C ASN A 322 19.71 7.04 -2.45
N PHE A 323 20.76 7.67 -3.00
CA PHE A 323 20.82 9.12 -3.16
C PHE A 323 19.62 9.65 -3.97
N TYR A 324 19.32 9.06 -5.13
CA TYR A 324 18.15 9.49 -5.91
C TYR A 324 16.82 9.23 -5.19
N ARG A 325 16.70 8.12 -4.44
CA ARG A 325 15.49 7.82 -3.66
C ARG A 325 15.26 8.84 -2.55
N VAL A 326 16.28 9.12 -1.74
CA VAL A 326 16.22 10.11 -0.67
C VAL A 326 15.90 11.48 -1.26
N LEU A 327 16.61 11.87 -2.31
CA LEU A 327 16.34 13.14 -2.99
C LEU A 327 14.88 13.25 -3.47
N ASN A 328 14.30 12.19 -4.03
CA ASN A 328 12.91 12.20 -4.48
C ASN A 328 11.91 12.29 -3.32
N VAL A 329 12.15 11.54 -2.23
CA VAL A 329 11.28 11.56 -1.04
C VAL A 329 11.32 12.94 -0.37
N GLU A 330 12.51 13.49 -0.15
CA GLU A 330 12.69 14.83 0.44
C GLU A 330 12.12 15.93 -0.46
N PHE A 331 12.29 15.81 -1.78
CA PHE A 331 11.72 16.76 -2.73
C PHE A 331 10.18 16.78 -2.69
N LEU A 332 9.54 15.61 -2.62
CA LEU A 332 8.09 15.51 -2.43
C LEU A 332 7.65 15.97 -1.03
N PHE A 333 8.45 15.75 0.01
CA PHE A 333 8.18 16.23 1.36
C PHE A 333 8.19 17.76 1.45
N LEU A 334 9.11 18.41 0.73
CA LEU A 334 9.24 19.87 0.66
C LEU A 334 8.27 20.52 -0.33
N SER A 335 7.49 19.75 -1.10
CA SER A 335 6.53 20.28 -2.06
C SER A 335 5.56 21.34 -1.50
N PRO A 336 5.02 21.21 -0.27
CA PRO A 336 4.12 22.21 0.30
C PRO A 336 4.78 23.58 0.44
N VAL A 337 6.09 23.61 0.72
CA VAL A 337 6.86 24.85 0.87
C VAL A 337 6.99 25.56 -0.47
N PHE A 338 7.33 24.84 -1.54
CA PHE A 338 7.43 25.42 -2.89
C PHE A 338 6.08 25.93 -3.39
N VAL A 339 5.02 25.16 -3.21
CA VAL A 339 3.66 25.55 -3.59
C VAL A 339 3.19 26.77 -2.79
N GLY A 340 3.39 26.76 -1.47
CA GLY A 340 3.02 27.90 -0.62
C GLY A 340 3.80 29.17 -0.93
N ALA A 341 5.10 29.05 -1.18
CA ALA A 341 5.92 30.18 -1.61
C ALA A 341 5.39 30.79 -2.92
N ALA A 342 5.03 29.97 -3.91
CA ALA A 342 4.48 30.44 -5.19
C ALA A 342 3.13 31.16 -5.01
N VAL A 343 2.22 30.57 -4.24
CA VAL A 343 0.89 31.14 -3.95
C VAL A 343 1.03 32.47 -3.21
N LEU A 344 1.79 32.52 -2.11
CA LEU A 344 1.99 33.76 -1.33
C LEU A 344 2.68 34.85 -2.13
N SER A 345 3.75 34.51 -2.86
CA SER A 345 4.51 35.50 -3.63
C SER A 345 3.62 36.16 -4.69
N THR A 346 2.78 35.37 -5.37
CA THR A 346 1.82 35.88 -6.34
C THR A 346 0.72 36.70 -5.67
N TYR A 347 0.22 36.26 -4.51
CA TYR A 347 -0.82 36.98 -3.76
C TYR A 347 -0.35 38.36 -3.27
N ILE A 348 0.85 38.45 -2.70
CA ILE A 348 1.49 39.71 -2.29
C ILE A 348 1.82 40.57 -3.51
N GLY A 349 2.34 39.97 -4.59
CA GLY A 349 2.69 40.69 -5.82
C GLY A 349 1.51 41.38 -6.51
N LEU A 350 0.28 40.91 -6.27
CA LEU A 350 -0.96 41.54 -6.70
C LEU A 350 -1.41 42.69 -5.78
N GLY A 351 -0.65 43.02 -4.75
CA GLY A 351 -0.93 44.10 -3.80
C GLY A 351 -1.86 43.72 -2.65
N ASN A 352 -2.18 42.43 -2.46
CA ASN A 352 -3.01 42.00 -1.35
C ASN A 352 -2.20 41.95 -0.04
N THR A 353 -2.86 42.25 1.07
CA THR A 353 -2.27 42.16 2.41
C THR A 353 -2.41 40.75 2.99
N LEU A 354 -1.35 40.25 3.60
CA LEU A 354 -1.39 38.99 4.34
C LEU A 354 -1.81 39.24 5.78
N ASP A 355 -2.89 38.58 6.19
CA ASP A 355 -3.28 38.47 7.59
C ASP A 355 -3.06 37.03 8.10
N SER A 356 -2.97 36.88 9.43
CA SER A 356 -2.81 35.61 10.13
C SER A 356 -3.83 34.57 9.64
N THR A 357 -5.11 34.97 9.52
CA THR A 357 -6.18 34.10 9.05
C THR A 357 -5.86 33.51 7.67
N ARG A 358 -5.41 34.35 6.73
CA ARG A 358 -5.07 33.92 5.36
C ARG A 358 -3.86 32.99 5.32
N ILE A 359 -2.83 33.25 6.11
CA ILE A 359 -1.62 32.41 6.15
C ILE A 359 -1.95 31.01 6.67
N PHE A 360 -2.69 30.90 7.78
CA PHE A 360 -3.05 29.60 8.35
C PHE A 360 -4.03 28.81 7.47
N THR A 361 -5.03 29.48 6.87
CA THR A 361 -5.90 28.85 5.86
C THR A 361 -5.07 28.29 4.72
N MET A 362 -4.10 29.06 4.21
CA MET A 362 -3.26 28.60 3.11
C MET A 362 -2.49 27.33 3.46
N ILE A 363 -1.87 27.30 4.64
CA ILE A 363 -1.14 26.11 5.12
C ILE A 363 -2.07 24.90 5.16
N ALA A 364 -3.31 25.06 5.64
CA ALA A 364 -4.31 23.99 5.66
C ALA A 364 -4.68 23.50 4.25
N VAL A 365 -4.92 24.42 3.30
CA VAL A 365 -5.27 24.10 1.89
C VAL A 365 -4.13 23.41 1.15
N ILE A 366 -2.88 23.82 1.39
CA ILE A 366 -1.71 23.19 0.76
C ILE A 366 -1.47 21.78 1.31
N ASN A 367 -1.66 21.59 2.62
CA ASN A 367 -1.52 20.27 3.25
C ASN A 367 -2.53 19.25 2.71
N LEU A 368 -3.72 19.69 2.30
CA LEU A 368 -4.69 18.85 1.58
C LEU A 368 -4.12 18.30 0.25
N GLY A 369 -3.43 19.14 -0.52
CA GLY A 369 -2.82 18.74 -1.80
C GLY A 369 -1.65 17.76 -1.67
N ARG A 370 -1.06 17.63 -0.47
CA ARG A 370 0.08 16.74 -0.19
C ARG A 370 -0.24 15.26 -0.42
N ILE A 371 -1.45 14.83 -0.06
CA ILE A 371 -1.88 13.43 -0.22
C ILE A 371 -1.87 13.05 -1.70
N ALA A 372 -2.39 13.92 -2.56
CA ALA A 372 -2.38 13.69 -4.00
C ALA A 372 -0.94 13.56 -4.54
N LEU A 373 -0.04 14.44 -4.10
CA LEU A 373 1.37 14.44 -4.51
C LEU A 373 2.14 13.19 -4.05
N TYR A 374 1.78 12.62 -2.90
CA TYR A 374 2.44 11.44 -2.36
C TYR A 374 2.01 10.13 -3.04
N HIS A 375 0.72 10.00 -3.36
CA HIS A 375 0.18 8.78 -3.94
C HIS A 375 0.35 8.71 -5.47
N PHE A 376 0.30 9.85 -6.18
CA PHE A 376 0.37 9.86 -7.65
C PHE A 376 1.65 9.23 -8.25
N PRO A 377 2.86 9.38 -7.68
CA PRO A 377 4.05 8.72 -8.21
C PRO A 377 4.14 7.22 -7.91
N ARG A 378 3.28 6.70 -7.02
CA ARG A 378 3.26 5.28 -6.60
C ARG A 378 2.20 4.47 -7.34
N ALA A 379 1.13 5.13 -7.74
CA ALA A 379 0.01 4.54 -8.46
C ALA A 379 0.27 4.56 -9.98
#